data_AF-A0A960DEN3-F1
#
_entry.id   AF-A0A960DEN3-F1
#
_cell.length_a   1.000
_cell.length_b   1.000
_cell.length_c   1.000
_cell.angle_alpha   90.00
_cell.angle_beta   90.00
_cell.angle_gamma   90.00
#
_symmetry.space_group_name_H-M   'P 1'
#
loop_
_entity.id
_entity.type
_entity.pdbx_description
1 polymer ?
#
loop_
_entity_poly.entity_id
_entity_poly.type
_entity_poly.pdbx_seq_one_letter_code
_entity_poly.pdbx_strand_id
1 'polypeptide(L)'
;TNADEGRLFTRFLKLLPTTHGAIERLLHHIDPADRDLITSAYPGYPDSAACVRLGADFIFGSAMWQIAEAHSRHAPTHVYRYDFATRALQWAGMGATHATELLAVFDLYRSRIGMLLHAGLDSRAARKVSDDVQARWLEFADRGVPGTDWPQYTSDDRAVLVLDRRRRVEFDPHAQRRLAWERFSMSSR
;
A
#
# COMPACT_ATOMS: atom_id res chain seq x y z
N THR A 1 -3.41 -1.40 -0.26
CA THR A 1 -1.97 -1.65 -0.52
C THR A 1 -1.24 -1.72 0.81
N ASN A 2 0.00 -2.15 0.82
CA ASN A 2 0.84 -2.15 2.02
C ASN A 2 1.66 -0.84 2.10
N ALA A 3 2.11 -0.44 3.29
CA ALA A 3 2.80 0.85 3.47
C ALA A 3 4.15 0.93 2.73
N ASP A 4 4.85 -0.21 2.63
CA ASP A 4 6.21 -0.30 2.10
C ASP A 4 6.28 -1.24 0.87
N GLU A 5 5.26 -1.27 0.00
CA GLU A 5 5.13 -2.20 -1.16
C GLU A 5 6.46 -2.45 -1.90
N GLY A 6 7.24 -1.40 -2.17
CA GLY A 6 8.48 -1.47 -2.94
C GLY A 6 9.67 -2.13 -2.25
N ARG A 7 9.65 -2.31 -0.91
CA ARG A 7 10.83 -2.79 -0.17
C ARG A 7 11.18 -4.26 -0.42
N LEU A 8 10.20 -5.11 -0.74
CA LEU A 8 10.45 -6.50 -1.14
C LEU A 8 11.20 -6.57 -2.48
N PHE A 9 10.90 -5.62 -3.38
CA PHE A 9 11.42 -5.61 -4.76
C PHE A 9 12.83 -5.03 -4.89
N THR A 10 13.32 -4.32 -3.87
CA THR A 10 14.74 -3.93 -3.83
C THR A 10 15.66 -5.09 -3.47
N ARG A 11 15.17 -6.03 -2.65
CA ARG A 11 16.01 -7.04 -2.00
C ARG A 11 15.84 -8.44 -2.56
N PHE A 12 14.65 -8.82 -3.02
CA PHE A 12 14.35 -10.20 -3.43
C PHE A 12 13.79 -10.34 -4.85
N LEU A 13 13.09 -9.33 -5.38
CA LEU A 13 12.47 -9.38 -6.70
C LEU A 13 12.76 -8.09 -7.48
N LYS A 14 13.84 -8.04 -8.26
CA LYS A 14 14.26 -6.85 -9.07
C LYS A 14 13.34 -6.54 -10.27
N LEU A 15 12.03 -6.72 -10.10
CA LEU A 15 11.03 -6.60 -11.15
C LEU A 15 10.48 -5.17 -11.26
N LEU A 16 10.65 -4.33 -10.23
CA LEU A 16 10.16 -2.97 -10.22
C LEU A 16 11.24 -1.93 -10.54
N PRO A 17 10.89 -0.83 -11.23
CA PRO A 17 11.79 0.29 -11.45
C PRO A 17 12.02 1.05 -10.15
N THR A 18 12.90 0.52 -9.30
CA THR A 18 13.21 1.03 -7.94
C THR A 18 14.55 1.75 -7.87
N THR A 19 15.22 1.92 -9.01
CA THR A 19 16.48 2.67 -9.16
C THR A 19 16.25 3.89 -10.03
N HIS A 20 17.03 4.94 -9.81
CA HIS A 20 16.96 6.19 -10.60
C HIS A 20 16.95 5.91 -12.10
N GLY A 21 17.94 5.17 -12.61
CA GLY A 21 18.02 4.87 -14.05
C GLY A 21 16.85 4.03 -14.59
N ALA A 22 16.21 3.18 -13.78
CA ALA A 22 15.03 2.43 -14.21
C ALA A 22 13.78 3.33 -14.27
N ILE A 23 13.64 4.25 -13.31
CA ILE A 23 12.57 5.26 -13.30
C ILE A 23 12.75 6.22 -14.47
N GLU A 24 13.95 6.70 -14.73
CA GLU A 24 14.24 7.57 -15.87
C GLU A 24 13.84 6.92 -17.20
N ARG A 25 14.14 5.63 -17.39
CA ARG A 25 13.68 4.88 -18.58
C ARG A 25 12.17 4.73 -18.63
N LEU A 26 11.52 4.53 -17.49
CA LEU A 26 10.07 4.43 -17.40
C LEU A 26 9.40 5.75 -17.80
N LEU A 27 9.88 6.86 -17.25
CA LEU A 27 9.32 8.19 -17.46
C LEU A 27 9.80 8.85 -18.76
N HIS A 28 10.74 8.24 -19.51
CA HIS A 28 11.30 8.80 -20.73
C HIS A 28 10.26 9.16 -21.81
N HIS A 29 9.15 8.41 -21.86
CA HIS A 29 8.08 8.62 -22.85
C HIS A 29 6.95 9.51 -22.32
N ILE A 30 7.06 10.00 -21.10
CA ILE A 30 6.07 10.88 -20.47
C ILE A 30 6.43 12.33 -20.80
N ASP A 31 5.41 13.18 -20.93
CA ASP A 31 5.62 14.62 -21.11
C ASP A 31 6.54 15.16 -19.99
N PRO A 32 7.55 16.01 -20.33
CA PRO A 32 8.46 16.55 -19.33
C PRO A 32 7.77 17.21 -18.14
N ALA A 33 6.65 17.92 -18.34
CA ALA A 33 5.92 18.56 -17.27
C ALA A 33 5.25 17.54 -16.32
N ASP A 34 4.73 16.44 -16.86
CA ASP A 34 4.14 15.36 -16.06
C ASP A 34 5.22 14.56 -15.33
N ARG A 35 6.38 14.34 -15.96
CA ARG A 35 7.55 13.74 -15.29
C ARG A 35 8.02 14.58 -14.11
N ASP A 36 8.14 15.89 -14.29
CA ASP A 36 8.55 16.81 -13.22
C ASP A 36 7.52 16.85 -12.08
N LEU A 37 6.22 16.81 -12.42
CA LEU A 37 5.14 16.68 -11.45
C LEU A 37 5.24 15.38 -10.65
N ILE A 38 5.45 14.23 -11.31
CA ILE A 38 5.61 12.93 -10.66
C ILE A 38 6.83 12.94 -9.75
N THR A 39 8.00 13.31 -10.25
CA THR A 39 9.25 13.25 -9.47
C THR A 39 9.27 14.21 -8.29
N SER A 40 8.71 15.42 -8.44
CA SER A 40 8.61 16.41 -7.35
C SER A 40 7.68 15.98 -6.20
N ALA A 41 6.74 15.06 -6.45
CA ALA A 41 5.89 14.48 -5.41
C ALA A 41 6.65 13.50 -4.47
N TYR A 42 7.93 13.20 -4.74
CA TYR A 42 8.78 12.33 -3.93
C TYR A 42 9.98 13.09 -3.37
N PRO A 43 9.88 13.63 -2.14
CA PRO A 43 11.02 14.25 -1.47
C PRO A 43 12.23 13.31 -1.40
N GLY A 44 13.40 13.85 -1.75
CA GLY A 44 14.66 13.12 -1.81
C GLY A 44 14.90 12.37 -3.11
N TYR A 45 14.05 12.48 -4.14
CA TYR A 45 14.41 11.98 -5.46
C TYR A 45 15.69 12.70 -5.98
N PRO A 46 16.69 11.99 -6.55
CA PRO A 46 16.67 10.60 -6.99
C PRO A 46 17.29 9.56 -6.02
N ASP A 47 17.33 9.83 -4.70
CA ASP A 47 17.84 8.87 -3.73
C ASP A 47 17.08 7.54 -3.77
N SER A 48 17.76 6.45 -3.37
CA SER A 48 17.22 5.09 -3.43
C SER A 48 15.86 4.97 -2.73
N ALA A 49 15.69 5.57 -1.55
CA ALA A 49 14.41 5.49 -0.82
C ALA A 49 13.26 6.17 -1.56
N ALA A 50 13.51 7.29 -2.24
CA ALA A 50 12.51 7.97 -3.05
C ALA A 50 12.18 7.16 -4.32
N CYS A 51 13.20 6.60 -4.97
CA CYS A 51 13.01 5.72 -6.13
C CYS A 51 12.15 4.49 -5.78
N VAL A 52 12.33 3.90 -4.60
CA VAL A 52 11.54 2.76 -4.14
C VAL A 52 10.07 3.13 -3.97
N ARG A 53 9.78 4.29 -3.36
CA ARG A 53 8.40 4.79 -3.20
C ARG A 53 7.77 5.08 -4.55
N LEU A 54 8.48 5.75 -5.45
CA LEU A 54 7.98 6.08 -6.79
C LEU A 54 7.69 4.81 -7.60
N GLY A 55 8.63 3.85 -7.63
CA GLY A 55 8.42 2.58 -8.33
C GLY A 55 7.26 1.76 -7.74
N ALA A 56 7.06 1.81 -6.42
CA ALA A 56 5.93 1.16 -5.77
C ALA A 56 4.60 1.84 -6.11
N ASP A 57 4.55 3.16 -6.05
CA ASP A 57 3.36 3.93 -6.39
C ASP A 57 3.05 3.84 -7.90
N PHE A 58 4.05 3.70 -8.77
CA PHE A 58 3.83 3.43 -10.19
C PHE A 58 3.05 2.14 -10.43
N ILE A 59 3.35 1.07 -9.70
CA ILE A 59 2.79 -0.27 -9.94
C ILE A 59 1.51 -0.52 -9.13
N PHE A 60 1.50 -0.10 -7.87
CA PHE A 60 0.42 -0.39 -6.93
C PHE A 60 -0.41 0.86 -6.61
N GLY A 61 0.25 1.98 -6.28
CA GLY A 61 -0.43 3.19 -5.80
C GLY A 61 -1.35 3.82 -6.85
N SER A 62 -0.82 4.09 -8.04
CA SER A 62 -1.50 4.72 -9.17
C SER A 62 -2.77 3.96 -9.56
N ALA A 63 -2.63 2.65 -9.79
CA ALA A 63 -3.74 1.77 -10.12
C ALA A 63 -4.77 1.71 -8.99
N MET A 64 -4.33 1.59 -7.73
CA MET A 64 -5.23 1.56 -6.59
C MET A 64 -6.06 2.86 -6.48
N TRP A 65 -5.40 4.03 -6.55
CA TRP A 65 -6.10 5.31 -6.48
C TRP A 65 -7.10 5.49 -7.62
N GLN A 66 -6.69 5.19 -8.86
CA GLN A 66 -7.56 5.32 -10.04
C GLN A 66 -8.77 4.37 -9.96
N ILE A 67 -8.57 3.11 -9.54
CA ILE A 67 -9.66 2.14 -9.40
C ILE A 67 -10.61 2.54 -8.27
N ALA A 68 -10.10 2.94 -7.11
CA ALA A 68 -10.93 3.34 -5.97
C ALA A 68 -11.78 4.57 -6.29
N GLU A 69 -11.17 5.60 -6.88
CA GLU A 69 -11.84 6.82 -7.32
C GLU A 69 -12.94 6.50 -8.35
N ALA A 70 -12.63 5.71 -9.39
CA ALA A 70 -13.60 5.34 -10.42
C ALA A 70 -14.75 4.48 -9.85
N HIS A 71 -14.44 3.42 -9.09
CA HIS A 71 -15.44 2.50 -8.56
C HIS A 71 -16.35 3.16 -7.52
N SER A 72 -15.83 4.09 -6.71
CA SER A 72 -16.62 4.81 -5.69
C SER A 72 -17.80 5.60 -6.24
N ARG A 73 -17.76 5.98 -7.53
CA ARG A 73 -18.86 6.67 -8.22
C ARG A 73 -20.01 5.74 -8.62
N HIS A 74 -19.77 4.43 -8.55
CA HIS A 74 -20.71 3.41 -9.03
C HIS A 74 -21.17 2.44 -7.93
N ALA A 75 -20.35 2.18 -6.93
CA ALA A 75 -20.68 1.24 -5.86
C ALA A 75 -19.94 1.56 -4.54
N PRO A 76 -20.47 1.09 -3.39
CA PRO A 76 -19.77 1.15 -2.11
C PRO A 76 -18.34 0.61 -2.24
N THR A 77 -17.39 1.43 -1.80
CA THR A 77 -15.96 1.16 -1.97
C THR A 77 -15.27 1.37 -0.63
N HIS A 78 -14.41 0.44 -0.23
CA HIS A 78 -13.65 0.52 1.01
C HIS A 78 -12.17 0.28 0.72
N VAL A 79 -11.32 1.19 1.21
CA VAL A 79 -9.87 1.14 0.96
C VAL A 79 -9.13 0.99 2.29
N TYR A 80 -8.14 0.10 2.32
CA TYR A 80 -7.19 0.02 3.44
C TYR A 80 -5.73 0.15 3.01
N ARG A 81 -4.92 0.59 3.97
CA ARG A 81 -3.46 0.49 3.94
C ARG A 81 -2.98 -0.42 5.07
N TYR A 82 -2.18 -1.42 4.75
CA TYR A 82 -1.59 -2.31 5.74
C TYR A 82 -0.23 -1.79 6.18
N ASP A 83 -0.15 -1.34 7.43
CA ASP A 83 1.05 -0.75 8.05
C ASP A 83 1.71 -1.70 9.07
N PHE A 84 1.03 -2.79 9.45
CA PHE A 84 1.55 -3.71 10.46
C PHE A 84 2.80 -4.44 9.98
N ALA A 85 3.87 -4.34 10.77
CA ALA A 85 5.05 -5.18 10.62
C ALA A 85 5.57 -5.63 11.99
N THR A 86 5.96 -6.91 12.06
CA THR A 86 6.65 -7.43 13.24
C THR A 86 8.02 -6.78 13.39
N ARG A 87 8.57 -6.79 14.61
CA ARG A 87 9.92 -6.30 14.88
C ARG A 87 10.96 -7.01 14.02
N ALA A 88 10.79 -8.30 13.75
CA ALA A 88 11.69 -9.04 12.85
C ALA A 88 11.67 -8.47 11.42
N LEU A 89 10.47 -8.18 10.86
CA LEU A 89 10.33 -7.55 9.55
C LEU A 89 10.92 -6.14 9.54
N GLN A 90 10.73 -5.37 10.61
CA GLN A 90 11.31 -4.04 10.76
C GLN A 90 12.84 -4.08 10.82
N TRP A 91 13.43 -4.97 11.63
CA TRP A 91 14.89 -5.14 11.74
C TRP A 91 15.54 -5.67 10.45
N ALA A 92 14.81 -6.49 9.69
CA ALA A 92 15.24 -6.91 8.36
C ALA A 92 15.14 -5.77 7.32
N GLY A 93 14.62 -4.60 7.70
CA GLY A 93 14.40 -3.45 6.82
C GLY A 93 13.24 -3.61 5.84
N MET A 94 12.43 -4.67 5.99
CA MET A 94 11.31 -4.98 5.09
C MET A 94 10.07 -4.14 5.39
N GLY A 95 9.80 -3.83 6.66
CA GLY A 95 8.58 -3.10 7.03
C GLY A 95 7.31 -3.86 6.63
N ALA A 96 6.22 -3.11 6.35
CA ALA A 96 4.97 -3.66 5.84
C ALA A 96 5.01 -3.71 4.32
N THR A 97 5.86 -4.59 3.78
CA THR A 97 6.09 -4.70 2.33
C THR A 97 5.07 -5.59 1.65
N HIS A 98 5.10 -5.63 0.32
CA HIS A 98 4.30 -6.53 -0.52
C HIS A 98 4.15 -7.95 0.05
N ALA A 99 2.93 -8.48 -0.04
CA ALA A 99 2.51 -9.80 0.43
C ALA A 99 2.55 -10.05 1.96
N THR A 100 2.99 -9.08 2.77
CA THR A 100 3.03 -9.27 4.24
C THR A 100 1.64 -9.25 4.89
N GLU A 101 0.65 -8.61 4.27
CA GLU A 101 -0.76 -8.63 4.67
C GLU A 101 -1.39 -10.02 4.53
N LEU A 102 -0.91 -10.84 3.60
CA LEU A 102 -1.37 -12.23 3.42
C LEU A 102 -1.13 -13.07 4.69
N LEU A 103 -0.15 -12.69 5.51
CA LEU A 103 0.09 -13.34 6.80
C LEU A 103 -1.09 -13.16 7.77
N ALA A 104 -1.78 -12.01 7.70
CA ALA A 104 -2.99 -11.74 8.47
C ALA A 104 -4.24 -12.34 7.80
N VAL A 105 -4.36 -12.16 6.48
CA VAL A 105 -5.53 -12.65 5.71
C VAL A 105 -5.71 -14.16 5.83
N PHE A 106 -4.61 -14.93 5.75
CA PHE A 106 -4.63 -16.40 5.80
C PHE A 106 -4.19 -16.99 7.13
N ASP A 107 -4.19 -16.19 8.21
CA ASP A 107 -3.83 -16.60 9.57
C ASP A 107 -2.44 -17.23 9.72
N LEU A 108 -1.50 -16.93 8.81
CA LEU A 108 -0.16 -17.51 8.83
C LEU A 108 0.66 -17.04 10.04
N TYR A 109 0.28 -15.96 10.71
CA TYR A 109 0.88 -15.57 11.99
C TYR A 109 0.72 -16.60 13.10
N ARG A 110 -0.29 -17.48 13.04
CA ARG A 110 -0.46 -18.60 13.98
C ARG A 110 0.30 -19.87 13.58
N SER A 111 0.81 -19.92 12.35
CA SER A 111 1.60 -21.05 11.85
C SER A 111 3.02 -21.07 12.46
N ARG A 112 3.75 -22.17 12.26
CA ARG A 112 5.17 -22.29 12.65
C ARG A 112 6.06 -21.20 12.04
N ILE A 113 5.77 -20.79 10.80
CA ILE A 113 6.48 -19.71 10.13
C ILE A 113 6.16 -18.37 10.81
N GLY A 114 4.89 -18.13 11.14
CA GLY A 114 4.44 -16.96 11.89
C GLY A 114 5.10 -16.84 13.26
N MET A 115 5.26 -17.95 13.97
CA MET A 115 5.95 -17.99 15.26
C MET A 115 7.41 -17.52 15.18
N LEU A 116 8.11 -17.89 14.11
CA LEU A 116 9.47 -17.41 13.85
C LEU A 116 9.48 -15.91 13.55
N LEU A 117 8.53 -15.41 12.75
CA LEU A 117 8.43 -14.01 12.35
C LEU A 117 8.12 -13.05 13.50
N HIS A 118 7.32 -13.47 14.48
CA HIS A 118 7.04 -12.63 15.64
C HIS A 118 7.98 -12.91 16.82
N ALA A 119 8.74 -14.02 16.82
CA ALA A 119 9.72 -14.42 17.84
C ALA A 119 9.26 -14.17 19.30
N GLY A 120 8.00 -14.48 19.60
CA GLY A 120 7.31 -14.14 20.85
C GLY A 120 6.99 -12.64 21.09
N LEU A 121 7.76 -11.70 20.54
CA LEU A 121 7.67 -10.26 20.79
C LEU A 121 6.37 -9.59 20.31
N ASP A 122 5.86 -10.00 19.15
CA ASP A 122 4.69 -9.38 18.52
C ASP A 122 3.47 -10.31 18.48
N SER A 123 3.52 -11.46 19.15
CA SER A 123 2.53 -12.53 18.98
C SER A 123 1.09 -12.10 19.27
N ARG A 124 0.88 -11.23 20.26
CA ARG A 124 -0.45 -10.68 20.59
C ARG A 124 -0.91 -9.67 19.54
N ALA A 125 -0.02 -8.78 19.10
CA ALA A 125 -0.35 -7.78 18.09
C ALA A 125 -0.63 -8.41 16.73
N ALA A 126 0.21 -9.36 16.30
CA ALA A 126 0.03 -10.09 15.04
C ALA A 126 -1.29 -10.87 15.01
N ARG A 127 -1.65 -11.55 16.12
CA ARG A 127 -2.96 -12.22 16.25
C ARG A 127 -4.12 -11.22 16.18
N LYS A 128 -4.03 -10.10 16.91
CA LYS A 128 -5.08 -9.08 16.89
C LYS A 128 -5.28 -8.49 15.49
N VAL A 129 -4.20 -8.24 14.75
CA VAL A 129 -4.28 -7.75 13.36
C VAL A 129 -4.87 -8.83 12.44
N SER A 130 -4.47 -10.10 12.61
CA SER A 130 -5.07 -11.24 11.89
C SER A 130 -6.58 -11.30 12.10
N ASP A 131 -7.01 -11.22 13.35
CA ASP A 131 -8.43 -11.30 13.73
C ASP A 131 -9.22 -10.11 13.16
N ASP A 132 -8.68 -8.88 13.23
CA ASP A 132 -9.33 -7.68 12.67
C ASP A 132 -9.43 -7.74 11.14
N VAL A 133 -8.37 -8.16 10.46
CA VAL A 133 -8.38 -8.34 8.99
C VAL A 133 -9.44 -9.37 8.59
N GLN A 134 -9.40 -10.57 9.19
CA GLN A 134 -10.32 -11.65 8.81
C GLN A 134 -11.77 -11.29 9.12
N ALA A 135 -12.05 -10.70 10.28
CA ALA A 135 -13.41 -10.26 10.62
C ALA A 135 -13.96 -9.29 9.57
N ARG A 136 -13.16 -8.30 9.15
CA ARG A 136 -13.57 -7.31 8.14
C ARG A 136 -13.79 -7.93 6.76
N TRP A 137 -12.92 -8.85 6.34
CA TRP A 137 -13.09 -9.58 5.07
C TRP A 137 -14.33 -10.47 5.07
N LEU A 138 -14.63 -11.15 6.19
CA LEU A 138 -15.83 -11.96 6.35
C LEU A 138 -17.11 -11.09 6.37
N GLU A 139 -17.10 -9.97 7.10
CA GLU A 139 -18.22 -9.03 7.10
C GLU A 139 -18.48 -8.43 5.71
N PHE A 140 -17.42 -8.09 4.97
CA PHE A 140 -17.54 -7.63 3.59
C PHE A 140 -18.12 -8.71 2.68
N ALA A 141 -17.67 -9.96 2.81
CA ALA A 141 -18.19 -11.07 2.01
C ALA A 141 -19.68 -11.35 2.31
N ASP A 142 -20.11 -11.20 3.57
CA ASP A 142 -21.50 -11.42 4.00
C ASP A 142 -22.42 -10.26 3.59
N ARG A 143 -21.98 -9.00 3.73
CA ARG A 143 -22.88 -7.82 3.69
C ARG A 143 -22.44 -6.70 2.76
N GLY A 144 -21.25 -6.78 2.20
CA GLY A 144 -20.64 -5.69 1.43
C GLY A 144 -20.14 -4.50 2.27
N VAL A 145 -20.21 -4.58 3.61
CA VAL A 145 -19.74 -3.52 4.53
C VAL A 145 -18.76 -4.14 5.54
N PRO A 146 -17.47 -3.76 5.57
CA PRO A 146 -16.42 -4.38 6.38
C PRO A 146 -16.36 -3.84 7.82
N GLY A 147 -17.53 -3.50 8.38
CA GLY A 147 -17.68 -2.92 9.71
C GLY A 147 -18.07 -1.43 9.70
N THR A 148 -18.82 -1.02 10.72
CA THR A 148 -19.38 0.34 10.85
C THR A 148 -18.33 1.43 11.10
N ASP A 149 -17.12 1.04 11.51
CA ASP A 149 -16.01 1.96 11.79
C ASP A 149 -15.07 2.14 10.60
N TRP A 150 -15.40 1.55 9.45
CA TRP A 150 -14.66 1.69 8.19
C TRP A 150 -15.46 2.57 7.21
N PRO A 151 -15.13 3.87 7.11
CA PRO A 151 -15.84 4.77 6.21
C PRO A 151 -15.77 4.31 4.76
N GLN A 152 -16.82 4.62 4.00
CA GLN A 152 -16.80 4.45 2.56
C GLN A 152 -15.78 5.42 1.94
N TYR A 153 -15.05 4.96 0.94
CA TYR A 153 -14.20 5.79 0.11
C TYR A 153 -15.08 6.62 -0.83
N THR A 154 -14.91 7.94 -0.79
CA THR A 154 -15.57 8.91 -1.67
C THR A 154 -14.55 9.84 -2.29
N SER A 155 -14.92 10.51 -3.39
CA SER A 155 -14.09 11.54 -4.03
C SER A 155 -13.83 12.77 -3.14
N ASP A 156 -14.60 12.97 -2.08
CA ASP A 156 -14.40 14.10 -1.17
C ASP A 156 -13.42 13.72 -0.04
N ASP A 157 -13.69 12.61 0.64
CA ASP A 157 -12.97 12.23 1.85
C ASP A 157 -11.74 11.35 1.57
N ARG A 158 -11.82 10.48 0.56
CA ARG A 158 -10.82 9.45 0.23
C ARG A 158 -10.35 8.69 1.47
N ALA A 159 -11.30 8.31 2.32
CA ALA A 159 -11.01 7.68 3.59
C ALA A 159 -10.33 6.31 3.41
N VAL A 160 -9.20 6.12 4.09
CA VAL A 160 -8.43 4.88 4.10
C VAL A 160 -8.33 4.36 5.52
N LEU A 161 -8.76 3.11 5.73
CA LEU A 161 -8.51 2.43 7.00
C LEU A 161 -7.06 1.96 7.04
N VAL A 162 -6.30 2.42 8.02
CA VAL A 162 -4.95 1.95 8.26
C VAL A 162 -4.96 0.81 9.26
N LEU A 163 -4.52 -0.36 8.82
CA LEU A 163 -4.41 -1.58 9.61
C LEU A 163 -2.99 -1.70 10.17
N ASP A 164 -2.85 -1.46 11.47
CA ASP A 164 -1.61 -1.58 12.25
C ASP A 164 -1.94 -2.15 13.64
N ARG A 165 -0.96 -2.20 14.56
CA ARG A 165 -1.14 -2.48 16.00
C ARG A 165 -2.30 -1.68 16.59
N ARG A 166 -2.48 -0.44 16.13
CA ARG A 166 -3.64 0.40 16.40
C ARG A 166 -4.20 0.89 15.07
N ARG A 167 -5.42 0.45 14.76
CA ARG A 167 -6.15 0.92 13.58
C ARG A 167 -6.49 2.41 13.70
N ARG A 168 -6.53 3.09 12.56
CA ARG A 168 -6.93 4.50 12.44
C ARG A 168 -7.48 4.74 11.04
N VAL A 169 -8.26 5.81 10.86
CA VAL A 169 -8.67 6.28 9.54
C VAL A 169 -7.78 7.47 9.17
N GLU A 170 -7.26 7.46 7.96
CA GLU A 170 -6.57 8.60 7.35
C GLU A 170 -7.40 9.10 6.16
N PHE A 171 -7.58 10.41 6.06
CA PHE A 171 -8.28 11.05 4.95
C PHE A 171 -7.26 11.51 3.91
N ASP A 172 -7.47 11.10 2.66
CA ASP A 172 -6.61 11.37 1.51
C ASP A 172 -5.09 11.21 1.79
N PRO A 173 -4.65 10.04 2.30
CA PRO A 173 -3.23 9.83 2.53
C PRO A 173 -2.47 9.91 1.21
N HIS A 174 -1.39 10.68 1.22
CA HIS A 174 -0.49 10.87 0.07
C HIS A 174 -1.10 11.65 -1.11
N ALA A 175 -2.03 12.58 -0.82
CA ALA A 175 -2.68 13.47 -1.78
C ALA A 175 -1.78 13.98 -2.91
N GLN A 176 -0.61 14.53 -2.59
CA GLN A 176 0.33 15.07 -3.61
C GLN A 176 0.81 14.01 -4.60
N ARG A 177 1.07 12.78 -4.13
CA ARG A 177 1.45 11.66 -5.00
C ARG A 177 0.27 11.21 -5.85
N ARG A 178 -0.92 11.05 -5.25
CA ARG A 178 -2.15 10.71 -5.98
C ARG A 178 -2.40 11.70 -7.12
N LEU A 179 -2.40 13.00 -6.82
CA LEU A 179 -2.62 14.07 -7.79
C LEU A 179 -1.57 14.05 -8.92
N ALA A 180 -0.31 13.75 -8.63
CA ALA A 180 0.72 13.61 -9.64
C ALA A 180 0.47 12.44 -10.60
N TRP A 181 -0.11 11.34 -10.12
CA TRP A 181 -0.46 10.18 -10.94
C TRP A 181 -1.85 10.25 -11.58
N GLU A 182 -2.70 11.22 -11.25
CA GLU A 182 -4.01 11.38 -11.90
C GLU A 182 -3.89 11.75 -13.37
N ARG A 183 -2.85 12.50 -13.72
CA ARG A 183 -2.55 12.86 -15.11
C ARG A 183 -1.87 11.73 -15.87
N PHE A 184 -1.41 10.70 -15.17
CA PHE A 184 -0.78 9.54 -15.77
C PHE A 184 -1.83 8.53 -16.23
N SER A 185 -2.00 8.40 -17.55
CA SER A 185 -2.79 7.33 -18.17
C SER A 185 -1.87 6.40 -18.97
N MET A 186 -1.88 5.11 -18.65
CA MET A 186 -1.19 4.10 -19.48
C MET A 186 -1.84 3.92 -20.87
N SER A 187 -3.04 4.49 -21.08
CA SER A 187 -3.83 4.36 -22.31
C SER A 187 -3.59 5.47 -23.33
N SER A 188 -2.77 6.48 -23.03
CA SER A 188 -2.29 7.41 -24.07
C SER A 188 -1.14 6.74 -24.82
N ARG A 189 -1.49 5.81 -25.72
CA ARG A 189 -0.63 5.34 -26.81
C ARG A 189 -1.40 5.43 -28.10
#